data_AF-A0A9W5TN92-F1
#
_entry.id   AF-A0A9W5TN92-F1
#
_cell.length_a   1.000
_cell.length_b   1.000
_cell.length_c   1.000
_cell.angle_alpha   90.00
_cell.angle_beta   90.00
_cell.angle_gamma   90.00
#
_symmetry.space_group_name_H-M   'P 1'
#
loop_
_entity.id
_entity.type
_entity.pdbx_description
1 polymer ?
#
loop_
_entity_poly.entity_id
_entity_poly.type
_entity_poly.pdbx_seq_one_letter_code
_entity_poly.pdbx_strand_id
1 'polypeptide(L)'
;MYAPIGAYIKSKTLAERAAWDYVTGDGVGLELVVLNPSGIFGPVLGRDYAASVAIVAGLLAGQPRWLPDVGFGIVDVRDVATLHIVAMTHERAAGQRFIASAGFVNIRHMARTLRDQLGPSAARVPRHSIPTWLLKSVGTKVPSLAAWTADAGKRREPATGKATRVLGWRPRPVEQTIVDTARSLIALGERDR
;
A
#
# COMPACT_ATOMS: atom_id res chain seq x y z
N MET A 1 22.96 16.02 5.98
CA MET A 1 21.64 16.64 6.19
C MET A 1 20.58 15.63 5.76
N TYR A 2 19.77 15.11 6.69
CA TYR A 2 18.70 14.16 6.34
C TYR A 2 17.64 14.90 5.50
N ALA A 3 17.13 14.25 4.46
CA ALA A 3 16.02 14.79 3.69
C ALA A 3 14.82 15.07 4.62
N PRO A 4 14.08 16.18 4.44
CA PRO A 4 12.96 16.51 5.30
C PRO A 4 11.90 15.39 5.26
N ILE A 5 11.49 14.94 6.44
CA ILE A 5 10.42 13.93 6.59
C ILE A 5 9.10 14.60 6.18
N GLY A 6 8.38 13.98 5.24
CA GLY A 6 7.10 14.49 4.76
C GLY A 6 6.07 14.67 5.89
N ALA A 7 5.23 15.71 5.77
CA ALA A 7 4.25 16.08 6.79
C ALA A 7 3.33 14.91 7.20
N TYR A 8 2.91 14.08 6.25
CA TYR A 8 2.11 12.88 6.51
C TYR A 8 2.83 11.88 7.42
N ILE A 9 4.09 11.54 7.11
CA ILE A 9 4.89 10.58 7.89
C ILE A 9 5.11 11.11 9.30
N LYS A 10 5.42 12.41 9.43
CA LYS A 10 5.59 13.07 10.72
C LYS A 10 4.30 13.03 11.53
N SER A 11 3.17 13.42 10.94
CA SER A 11 1.86 13.42 11.61
C SER A 11 1.48 12.04 12.12
N LYS A 12 1.60 10.99 11.29
CA LYS A 12 1.27 9.61 11.70
C LYS A 12 2.19 9.08 12.81
N THR A 13 3.47 9.40 12.76
CA THR A 13 4.43 8.99 13.80
C THR A 13 4.15 9.68 15.15
N LEU A 14 3.82 10.98 15.12
CA LEU A 14 3.50 11.73 16.34
C LEU A 14 2.16 11.31 16.93
N ALA A 15 1.15 11.02 16.10
CA ALA A 15 -0.14 10.52 16.57
C ALA A 15 -0.01 9.16 17.28
N GLU A 16 0.78 8.24 16.73
CA GLU A 16 1.05 6.96 17.40
C GLU A 16 1.78 7.18 18.74
N ARG A 17 2.79 8.05 18.78
CA ARG A 17 3.50 8.38 20.02
C ARG A 17 2.56 8.94 21.08
N ALA A 18 1.73 9.90 20.71
CA ALA A 18 0.75 10.50 21.62
C ALA A 18 -0.25 9.46 22.18
N ALA A 19 -0.65 8.47 21.36
CA ALA A 19 -1.51 7.38 21.83
C ALA A 19 -0.81 6.50 22.88
N TRP A 20 0.47 6.18 22.67
CA TRP A 20 1.27 5.44 23.65
C TRP A 20 1.48 6.24 24.94
N ASP A 21 1.86 7.52 24.83
CA ASP A 21 2.06 8.40 25.97
C ASP A 21 0.79 8.47 26.83
N TYR A 22 -0.39 8.59 26.18
CA TYR A 22 -1.68 8.62 26.87
C TYR A 22 -1.97 7.35 27.68
N VAL A 23 -1.83 6.15 27.10
CA VAL A 23 -2.13 4.90 27.82
C VAL A 23 -1.10 4.56 28.91
N THR A 24 0.09 5.17 28.87
CA THR A 24 1.09 5.08 29.95
C THR A 24 0.92 6.16 31.02
N GLY A 25 0.13 7.20 30.75
CA GLY A 25 -0.13 8.32 31.65
C GLY A 25 -1.61 8.35 32.07
N ASP A 26 -2.33 9.38 31.60
CA ASP A 26 -3.72 9.66 32.01
C ASP A 26 -4.70 8.52 31.70
N GLY A 27 -4.42 7.70 30.68
CA GLY A 27 -5.23 6.56 30.25
C GLY A 27 -4.83 5.23 30.88
N VAL A 28 -4.17 5.23 32.05
CA VAL A 28 -3.70 4.00 32.69
C VAL A 28 -4.86 3.00 32.88
N GLY A 29 -4.60 1.73 32.53
CA GLY A 29 -5.61 0.66 32.55
C GLY A 29 -6.35 0.46 31.22
N LEU A 30 -6.19 1.35 30.24
CA LEU A 30 -6.65 1.11 28.87
C LEU A 30 -5.70 0.18 28.11
N GLU A 31 -6.28 -0.73 27.33
CA GLU A 31 -5.52 -1.56 26.40
C GLU A 31 -5.36 -0.87 25.05
N LEU A 32 -4.14 -0.82 24.54
CA LEU A 32 -3.82 -0.26 23.22
C LEU A 32 -3.13 -1.29 22.34
N VAL A 33 -3.59 -1.39 21.10
CA VAL A 33 -2.89 -2.06 20.01
C VAL A 33 -2.80 -1.11 18.82
N VAL A 34 -1.63 -1.03 18.18
CA VAL A 34 -1.44 -0.20 16.99
C VAL A 34 -1.21 -1.07 15.76
N LEU A 35 -2.03 -0.85 14.73
CA LEU A 35 -1.91 -1.48 13.43
C LEU A 35 -1.33 -0.48 12.43
N ASN A 36 -0.23 -0.85 11.80
CA ASN A 36 0.49 -0.06 10.81
C ASN A 36 0.35 -0.72 9.43
N PRO A 37 -0.73 -0.43 8.68
CA PRO A 37 -0.90 -0.99 7.36
C PRO A 37 0.08 -0.38 6.36
N SER A 38 0.50 -1.20 5.39
CA SER A 38 1.20 -0.74 4.20
C SER A 38 0.23 -0.11 3.20
N GLY A 39 0.56 -0.07 1.90
CA GLY A 39 -0.39 0.34 0.88
C GLY A 39 -1.62 -0.58 0.90
N ILE A 40 -2.80 0.00 1.15
CA ILE A 40 -4.06 -0.74 1.24
C ILE A 40 -4.68 -0.82 -0.16
N PHE A 41 -4.90 -2.03 -0.64
CA PHE A 41 -5.52 -2.33 -1.92
C PHE A 41 -6.72 -3.27 -1.69
N GLY A 42 -7.53 -3.47 -2.71
CA GLY A 42 -8.67 -4.39 -2.67
C GLY A 42 -9.90 -3.80 -3.35
N PRO A 43 -11.04 -4.52 -3.31
CA PRO A 43 -12.30 -4.02 -3.84
C PRO A 43 -12.69 -2.67 -3.22
N VAL A 44 -13.20 -1.77 -4.05
CA VAL A 44 -13.65 -0.43 -3.64
C VAL A 44 -15.17 -0.37 -3.57
N LEU A 45 -15.69 0.43 -2.64
CA LEU A 45 -17.13 0.64 -2.45
C LEU A 45 -17.72 1.66 -3.44
N GLY A 46 -16.88 2.51 -4.01
CA GLY A 46 -17.30 3.58 -4.91
C GLY A 46 -16.11 4.26 -5.55
N ARG A 47 -16.39 5.43 -6.15
CA ARG A 47 -15.41 6.20 -6.93
C ARG A 47 -14.48 7.06 -6.10
N ASP A 48 -14.83 7.28 -4.83
CA ASP A 48 -13.91 7.89 -3.87
C ASP A 48 -13.08 6.79 -3.21
N TYR A 49 -11.86 6.59 -3.71
CA TYR A 49 -10.96 5.54 -3.27
C TYR A 49 -9.58 6.07 -2.90
N ALA A 50 -8.87 5.30 -2.08
CA ALA A 50 -7.56 5.67 -1.55
C ALA A 50 -6.51 5.89 -2.65
N ALA A 51 -5.52 6.73 -2.36
CA ALA A 51 -4.40 7.03 -3.26
C ALA A 51 -3.62 5.77 -3.71
N SER A 52 -3.56 4.73 -2.89
CA SER A 52 -3.00 3.43 -3.26
C SER A 52 -3.79 2.78 -4.40
N VAL A 53 -5.12 2.76 -4.33
CA VAL A 53 -5.98 2.22 -5.40
C VAL A 53 -5.83 3.02 -6.70
N ALA A 54 -5.59 4.33 -6.62
CA ALA A 54 -5.33 5.17 -7.77
C ALA A 54 -4.11 4.72 -8.60
N ILE A 55 -3.16 4.00 -8.00
CA ILE A 55 -2.04 3.39 -8.73
C ILE A 55 -2.55 2.31 -9.70
N VAL A 56 -3.44 1.42 -9.24
CA VAL A 56 -4.03 0.37 -10.09
C VAL A 56 -4.92 1.00 -11.16
N ALA A 57 -5.72 2.01 -10.80
CA ALA A 57 -6.53 2.76 -11.76
C ALA A 57 -5.67 3.41 -12.86
N GLY A 58 -4.58 4.08 -12.46
CA GLY A 58 -3.61 4.67 -13.39
C GLY A 58 -3.02 3.63 -14.34
N LEU A 59 -2.58 2.48 -13.82
CA LEU A 59 -2.05 1.41 -14.65
C LEU A 59 -3.08 0.88 -15.66
N LEU A 60 -4.33 0.69 -15.25
CA LEU A 60 -5.43 0.30 -16.15
C LEU A 60 -5.71 1.35 -17.22
N ALA A 61 -5.51 2.63 -16.91
CA ALA A 61 -5.60 3.75 -17.86
C ALA A 61 -4.34 3.93 -18.72
N GLY A 62 -3.28 3.13 -18.51
CA GLY A 62 -2.02 3.23 -19.24
C GLY A 62 -1.05 4.30 -18.72
N GLN A 63 -1.24 4.75 -17.49
CA GLN A 63 -0.42 5.76 -16.83
C GLN A 63 0.37 5.18 -15.64
N PRO A 64 1.65 5.54 -15.46
CA PRO A 64 2.49 6.30 -16.41
C PRO A 64 2.89 5.44 -17.61
N ARG A 65 3.18 6.07 -18.77
CA ARG A 65 3.62 5.37 -20.00
C ARG A 65 4.84 4.43 -19.79
N TRP A 66 5.74 4.78 -18.87
CA TRP A 66 6.89 3.95 -18.50
C TRP A 66 6.87 3.65 -17.01
N LEU A 67 7.04 2.37 -16.67
CA LEU A 67 6.96 1.90 -15.30
C LEU A 67 8.23 2.27 -14.52
N PRO A 68 8.13 3.06 -13.43
CA PRO A 68 9.25 3.36 -12.58
C PRO A 68 9.65 2.13 -11.73
N ASP A 69 10.92 2.05 -11.35
CA ASP A 69 11.39 1.07 -10.36
C ASP A 69 11.06 1.56 -8.95
N VAL A 70 9.79 1.40 -8.57
CA VAL A 70 9.26 1.73 -7.25
C VAL A 70 8.50 0.52 -6.71
N GLY A 71 8.66 0.25 -5.41
CA GLY A 71 7.89 -0.77 -4.73
C GLY A 71 7.61 -0.43 -3.29
N PHE A 72 6.60 -1.10 -2.74
CA PHE A 72 6.06 -0.87 -1.42
C PHE A 72 5.36 -2.12 -0.89
N GLY A 73 5.07 -2.13 0.41
CA GLY A 73 4.23 -3.15 1.02
C GLY A 73 2.79 -3.04 0.52
N ILE A 74 2.15 -4.19 0.29
CA ILE A 74 0.74 -4.31 -0.08
C ILE A 74 -0.02 -5.09 0.98
N VAL A 75 -1.23 -4.66 1.30
CA VAL A 75 -2.19 -5.40 2.12
C VAL A 75 -3.60 -5.23 1.57
N ASP A 76 -4.42 -6.28 1.67
CA ASP A 76 -5.84 -6.23 1.29
C ASP A 76 -6.66 -5.47 2.34
N VAL A 77 -7.60 -4.62 1.90
CA VAL A 77 -8.53 -3.90 2.77
C VAL A 77 -9.37 -4.84 3.65
N ARG A 78 -9.74 -6.01 3.12
CA ARG A 78 -10.50 -7.03 3.85
C ARG A 78 -9.64 -7.70 4.93
N ASP A 79 -8.36 -7.91 4.64
CA ASP A 79 -7.43 -8.51 5.59
C ASP A 79 -7.03 -7.51 6.67
N VAL A 80 -6.95 -6.20 6.35
CA VAL A 80 -6.80 -5.13 7.34
C VAL A 80 -8.01 -5.08 8.26
N ALA A 81 -9.24 -5.12 7.72
CA ALA A 81 -10.45 -5.16 8.54
C ALA A 81 -10.47 -6.39 9.47
N THR A 82 -10.11 -7.56 8.94
CA THR A 82 -9.97 -8.79 9.74
C THR A 82 -8.92 -8.62 10.84
N LEU A 83 -7.78 -8.01 10.53
CA LEU A 83 -6.72 -7.77 11.51
C LEU A 83 -7.19 -6.84 12.63
N HIS A 84 -8.01 -5.82 12.35
CA HIS A 84 -8.58 -4.96 13.39
C HIS A 84 -9.43 -5.77 14.37
N ILE A 85 -10.32 -6.63 13.86
CA ILE A 85 -11.21 -7.46 14.69
C ILE A 85 -10.38 -8.44 15.53
N VAL A 86 -9.41 -9.11 14.92
CA VAL A 86 -8.54 -10.07 15.62
C VAL A 86 -7.70 -9.33 16.68
N ALA A 87 -7.10 -8.19 16.36
CA ALA A 87 -6.30 -7.43 17.30
C ALA A 87 -7.13 -6.88 18.48
N MET A 88 -8.40 -6.51 18.24
CA MET A 88 -9.30 -6.02 19.27
C MET A 88 -9.71 -7.09 20.29
N THR A 89 -9.73 -8.36 19.89
CA THR A 89 -10.28 -9.46 20.71
C THR A 89 -9.21 -10.43 21.23
N HIS A 90 -7.98 -10.36 20.72
CA HIS A 90 -6.94 -11.31 21.08
C HIS A 90 -6.15 -10.85 22.31
N GLU A 91 -6.09 -11.70 23.32
CA GLU A 91 -5.42 -11.46 24.61
C GLU A 91 -3.93 -11.05 24.52
N ARG A 92 -3.25 -11.39 23.42
CA ARG A 92 -1.82 -11.08 23.19
C ARG A 92 -1.59 -9.82 22.36
N ALA A 93 -2.66 -9.09 22.02
CA ALA A 93 -2.60 -7.91 21.17
C ALA A 93 -2.36 -6.62 21.97
N ALA A 94 -2.84 -6.55 23.21
CA ALA A 94 -2.65 -5.39 24.07
C ALA A 94 -1.15 -5.07 24.27
N GLY A 95 -0.81 -3.79 24.22
CA GLY A 95 0.56 -3.29 24.30
C GLY A 95 1.42 -3.55 23.06
N GLN A 96 0.84 -4.05 21.95
CA GLN A 96 1.60 -4.42 20.77
C GLN A 96 1.42 -3.46 19.58
N ARG A 97 2.44 -3.48 18.73
CA ARG A 97 2.44 -2.87 17.40
C ARG A 97 2.55 -3.97 16.34
N PHE A 98 1.74 -3.91 15.30
CA PHE A 98 1.75 -4.86 14.19
C PHE A 98 1.82 -4.15 12.84
N ILE A 99 2.73 -4.60 11.97
CA ILE A 99 2.75 -4.18 10.57
C ILE A 99 1.75 -5.05 9.81
N ALA A 100 0.77 -4.42 9.16
CA ALA A 100 -0.19 -5.11 8.31
C ALA A 100 0.28 -5.02 6.86
N SER A 101 0.99 -6.05 6.42
CA SER A 101 1.48 -6.19 5.06
C SER A 101 1.50 -7.67 4.67
N ALA A 102 1.01 -7.97 3.46
CA ALA A 102 1.06 -9.29 2.85
C ALA A 102 2.41 -9.55 2.15
N GLY A 103 3.07 -8.50 1.65
CA GLY A 103 4.38 -8.61 1.03
C GLY A 103 4.82 -7.33 0.33
N PHE A 104 6.03 -7.33 -0.21
CA PHE A 104 6.58 -6.23 -1.01
C PHE A 104 6.34 -6.48 -2.50
N VAL A 105 5.80 -5.49 -3.21
CA VAL A 105 5.56 -5.55 -4.65
C VAL A 105 6.09 -4.29 -5.31
N ASN A 106 6.72 -4.45 -6.47
CA ASN A 106 7.08 -3.31 -7.33
C ASN A 106 6.02 -3.07 -8.42
N ILE A 107 5.99 -1.85 -8.94
CA ILE A 107 5.05 -1.44 -9.98
C ILE A 107 5.16 -2.32 -11.24
N ARG A 108 6.35 -2.83 -11.57
CA ARG A 108 6.56 -3.75 -12.70
C ARG A 108 5.83 -5.09 -12.50
N HIS A 109 5.91 -5.66 -11.30
CA HIS A 109 5.26 -6.91 -10.92
C HIS A 109 3.74 -6.72 -10.87
N MET A 110 3.28 -5.59 -10.31
CA MET A 110 1.86 -5.24 -10.34
C MET A 110 1.33 -5.15 -11.78
N ALA A 111 2.01 -4.40 -12.66
CA ALA A 111 1.62 -4.28 -14.06
C ALA A 111 1.65 -5.63 -14.80
N ARG A 112 2.62 -6.50 -14.52
CA ARG A 112 2.67 -7.87 -15.06
C ARG A 112 1.48 -8.69 -14.60
N THR A 113 1.23 -8.72 -13.29
CA THR A 113 0.09 -9.44 -12.69
C THR A 113 -1.23 -9.03 -13.33
N LEU A 114 -1.45 -7.72 -13.54
CA LEU A 114 -2.65 -7.22 -14.21
C LEU A 114 -2.79 -7.74 -15.64
N ARG A 115 -1.71 -7.73 -16.43
CA ARG A 115 -1.74 -8.23 -17.81
C ARG A 115 -2.02 -9.73 -17.87
N ASP A 116 -1.35 -10.49 -17.02
CA ASP A 116 -1.44 -11.96 -17.03
C ASP A 116 -2.83 -12.43 -16.58
N GLN A 117 -3.48 -11.71 -15.66
CA GLN A 117 -4.74 -12.14 -15.03
C GLN A 117 -6.01 -11.47 -15.60
N LEU A 118 -5.89 -10.33 -16.28
CA LEU A 118 -7.05 -9.58 -16.82
C LEU A 118 -7.14 -9.61 -18.35
N GLY A 119 -6.12 -10.10 -19.05
CA GLY A 119 -6.13 -10.26 -20.50
C GLY A 119 -6.51 -8.95 -21.24
N PRO A 120 -7.55 -8.95 -22.10
CA PRO A 120 -7.96 -7.76 -22.85
C PRO A 120 -8.29 -6.55 -21.97
N SER A 121 -8.70 -6.77 -20.72
CA SER A 121 -9.03 -5.68 -19.79
C SER A 121 -7.80 -4.90 -19.31
N ALA A 122 -6.60 -5.48 -19.45
CA ALA A 122 -5.32 -4.85 -19.16
C ALA A 122 -4.55 -4.40 -20.41
N ALA A 123 -5.22 -4.27 -21.57
CA ALA A 123 -4.55 -3.93 -22.84
C ALA A 123 -3.76 -2.60 -22.80
N ARG A 124 -4.21 -1.63 -22.00
CA ARG A 124 -3.53 -0.32 -21.82
C ARG A 124 -2.38 -0.37 -20.82
N VAL A 125 -2.25 -1.44 -20.02
CA VAL A 125 -1.26 -1.52 -18.95
C VAL A 125 0.16 -1.47 -19.54
N PRO A 126 1.01 -0.51 -19.11
CA PRO A 126 2.32 -0.31 -19.68
C PRO A 126 3.23 -1.52 -19.50
N ARG A 127 4.14 -1.76 -20.46
CA ARG A 127 5.06 -2.91 -20.45
C ARG A 127 6.51 -2.53 -20.17
N HIS A 128 6.90 -1.33 -20.58
CA HIS A 128 8.29 -0.89 -20.55
C HIS A 128 8.59 -0.12 -19.28
N SER A 129 9.78 -0.36 -18.71
CA SER A 129 10.28 0.41 -17.57
C SER A 129 11.15 1.58 -18.00
N ILE A 130 11.16 2.62 -17.17
CA ILE A 130 12.14 3.70 -17.27
C ILE A 130 13.34 3.39 -16.36
N PRO A 131 14.60 3.52 -16.83
CA PRO A 131 15.76 3.37 -15.97
C PRO A 131 15.74 4.38 -14.81
N THR A 132 16.15 3.93 -13.61
CA THR A 132 16.12 4.74 -12.39
C THR A 132 16.92 6.03 -12.51
N TRP A 133 18.09 5.99 -13.16
CA TRP A 133 18.90 7.19 -13.38
C TRP A 133 18.15 8.22 -14.22
N LEU A 134 17.49 7.77 -15.30
CA LEU A 134 16.75 8.63 -16.21
C LEU A 134 15.54 9.23 -15.49
N LEU A 135 14.81 8.42 -14.71
CA LEU A 135 13.71 8.90 -13.89
C LEU A 135 14.15 9.96 -12.88
N LYS A 136 15.33 9.82 -12.26
CA LYS A 136 15.87 10.83 -11.34
C LYS A 136 16.27 12.13 -12.06
N SER A 137 16.74 12.03 -13.30
CA SER A 137 17.18 13.20 -14.09
C SER A 137 16.03 14.00 -14.70
N VAL A 138 15.00 13.33 -15.24
CA VAL A 138 13.90 14.01 -15.96
C VAL A 138 12.53 13.89 -15.31
N GLY A 139 12.38 13.00 -14.31
CA GLY A 139 11.07 12.68 -13.74
C GLY A 139 10.44 13.82 -12.96
N THR A 140 11.22 14.74 -12.39
CA THR A 140 10.68 15.93 -11.71
C THR A 140 10.02 16.93 -12.66
N LYS A 141 10.34 16.86 -13.96
CA LYS A 141 9.75 17.69 -15.03
C LYS A 141 8.51 17.06 -15.66
N VAL A 142 8.22 15.80 -15.35
CA VAL A 142 7.07 15.05 -15.88
C VAL A 142 6.07 14.84 -14.73
N PRO A 143 4.91 15.53 -14.71
CA PRO A 143 3.99 15.48 -13.57
C PRO A 143 3.60 14.07 -13.13
N SER A 144 3.35 13.16 -14.07
CA SER A 144 2.99 11.76 -13.79
C SER A 144 4.12 10.91 -13.22
N LEU A 145 5.37 11.35 -13.34
CA LEU A 145 6.57 10.67 -12.83
C LEU A 145 7.13 11.34 -11.56
N ALA A 146 6.82 12.62 -11.34
CA ALA A 146 7.38 13.42 -10.25
C ALA A 146 7.16 12.77 -8.87
N ALA A 147 5.94 12.26 -8.62
CA ALA A 147 5.61 11.57 -7.36
C ALA A 147 6.45 10.29 -7.12
N TRP A 148 6.94 9.66 -8.18
CA TRP A 148 7.69 8.40 -8.11
C TRP A 148 9.20 8.61 -7.96
N THR A 149 9.70 9.79 -8.32
CA THR A 149 11.15 10.08 -8.33
C THR A 149 11.80 9.94 -6.96
N ALA A 150 11.11 10.36 -5.89
CA ALA A 150 11.61 10.31 -4.53
C ALA A 150 11.82 8.88 -4.04
N ASP A 151 11.05 7.91 -4.55
CA ASP A 151 11.10 6.51 -4.14
C ASP A 151 11.77 5.59 -5.15
N ALA A 152 12.23 6.14 -6.28
CA ALA A 152 12.89 5.41 -7.35
C ALA A 152 14.16 4.67 -6.87
N GLY A 153 14.15 3.34 -7.02
CA GLY A 153 15.22 2.43 -6.62
C GLY A 153 15.29 2.14 -5.11
N LYS A 154 14.32 2.61 -4.31
CA LYS A 154 14.26 2.31 -2.88
C LYS A 154 13.49 1.01 -2.65
N ARG A 155 14.04 0.10 -1.85
CA ARG A 155 13.35 -1.09 -1.35
C ARG A 155 13.13 -0.94 0.14
N ARG A 156 11.85 -0.81 0.54
CA ARG A 156 11.43 -0.77 1.95
C ARG A 156 10.55 -1.99 2.19
N GLU A 157 11.21 -3.12 2.47
CA GLU A 157 10.51 -4.37 2.72
C GLU A 157 9.90 -4.32 4.13
N PRO A 158 8.58 -4.51 4.25
CA PRO A 158 7.94 -4.53 5.57
C PRO A 158 8.40 -5.75 6.35
N ALA A 159 8.73 -5.58 7.63
CA ALA A 159 9.01 -6.70 8.52
C ALA A 159 7.72 -7.46 8.85
N THR A 160 7.31 -8.34 7.93
CA THR A 160 6.11 -9.16 8.05
C THR A 160 6.32 -10.34 8.99
N GLY A 161 5.25 -10.80 9.65
CA GLY A 161 5.23 -12.07 10.37
C GLY A 161 4.94 -11.98 11.87
N LYS A 162 5.11 -10.82 12.52
CA LYS A 162 4.69 -10.66 13.92
C LYS A 162 3.18 -10.87 14.08
N ALA A 163 2.37 -10.27 13.20
CA ALA A 163 0.92 -10.44 13.20
C ALA A 163 0.52 -11.92 12.98
N THR A 164 1.22 -12.66 12.12
CA THR A 164 0.98 -14.09 11.92
C THR A 164 1.35 -14.92 13.16
N ARG A 165 2.53 -14.69 13.76
CA ARG A 165 2.98 -15.46 14.94
C ARG A 165 2.16 -15.18 16.20
N VAL A 166 1.79 -13.92 16.42
CA VAL A 166 1.09 -13.51 17.64
C VAL A 166 -0.41 -13.67 17.49
N LEU A 167 -0.98 -13.23 16.37
CA LEU A 167 -2.43 -13.14 16.18
C LEU A 167 -3.01 -14.23 15.26
N GLY A 168 -2.17 -15.10 14.69
CA GLY A 168 -2.62 -16.08 13.69
C GLY A 168 -3.07 -15.45 12.36
N TRP A 169 -2.82 -14.15 12.16
CA TRP A 169 -3.29 -13.43 10.97
C TRP A 169 -2.57 -13.91 9.70
N ARG A 170 -3.35 -14.34 8.71
CA ARG A 170 -2.88 -14.84 7.43
C ARG A 170 -3.47 -13.98 6.30
N PRO A 171 -2.71 -13.00 5.78
CA PRO A 171 -3.18 -12.19 4.67
C PRO A 171 -3.25 -13.01 3.38
N ARG A 172 -4.10 -12.57 2.46
CA ARG A 172 -4.22 -13.12 1.10
C ARG A 172 -2.96 -12.85 0.27
N PRO A 173 -2.73 -13.63 -0.79
CA PRO A 173 -1.67 -13.37 -1.75
C PRO A 173 -1.80 -11.97 -2.38
N VAL A 174 -0.66 -11.29 -2.54
CA VAL A 174 -0.62 -9.92 -3.09
C VAL A 174 -1.20 -9.85 -4.50
N GLU A 175 -1.01 -10.89 -5.32
CA GLU A 175 -1.54 -10.99 -6.67
C GLU A 175 -3.08 -10.99 -6.67
N GLN A 176 -3.69 -11.73 -5.74
CA GLN A 176 -5.14 -11.76 -5.60
C GLN A 176 -5.68 -10.38 -5.26
N THR A 177 -5.07 -9.67 -4.30
CA THR A 177 -5.47 -8.31 -3.94
C THR A 177 -5.36 -7.33 -5.11
N ILE A 178 -4.28 -7.41 -5.90
CA ILE A 178 -4.09 -6.55 -7.08
C ILE A 178 -5.21 -6.79 -8.11
N VAL A 179 -5.51 -8.06 -8.40
CA VAL A 179 -6.54 -8.44 -9.37
C VAL A 179 -7.94 -8.05 -8.90
N ASP A 180 -8.26 -8.28 -7.63
CA ASP A 180 -9.56 -7.93 -7.04
C ASP A 180 -9.78 -6.40 -7.03
N THR A 181 -8.72 -5.61 -6.77
CA THR A 181 -8.75 -4.15 -6.91
C THR A 181 -9.11 -3.75 -8.34
N ALA A 182 -8.42 -4.31 -9.32
CA ALA A 182 -8.61 -3.96 -10.71
C ALA A 182 -9.99 -4.36 -11.24
N ARG A 183 -10.48 -5.56 -10.90
CA ARG A 183 -11.83 -6.02 -11.26
C ARG A 183 -12.91 -5.08 -10.70
N SER A 184 -12.75 -4.65 -9.45
CA SER A 184 -13.67 -3.71 -8.82
C SER A 184 -13.65 -2.34 -9.52
N LEU A 185 -12.48 -1.82 -9.88
CA LEU A 185 -12.35 -0.57 -10.66
C LEU A 185 -12.98 -0.68 -12.06
N ILE A 186 -12.78 -1.80 -12.75
CA ILE A 186 -13.39 -2.07 -14.06
C ILE A 186 -14.91 -2.09 -13.93
N ALA A 187 -15.46 -2.74 -12.90
CA ALA A 187 -16.90 -2.78 -12.66
C ALA A 187 -17.50 -1.38 -12.40
N LEU A 188 -16.71 -0.44 -11.88
CA LEU A 188 -17.12 0.97 -11.68
C LEU A 188 -16.95 1.87 -12.91
N GLY A 189 -16.41 1.34 -14.01
CA GLY A 189 -16.19 2.05 -15.26
C GLY A 189 -14.95 2.96 -15.28
N GLU A 190 -14.02 2.80 -14.34
CA GLU A 190 -12.82 3.65 -14.25
C GLU A 190 -11.81 3.40 -15.38
N ARG A 191 -11.98 2.33 -16.17
CA ARG A 191 -11.10 2.02 -17.31
C ARG A 191 -11.30 2.93 -18.52
N ASP A 192 -12.54 3.40 -18.75
CA ASP A 192 -12.94 4.06 -20.00
C ASP A 192 -12.86 5.59 -19.94
N ARG A 193 -12.31 6.13 -18.84
CA ARG A 193 -11.93 7.54 -18.71
C ARG A 193 -10.54 7.80 -19.31
#